data_AF-A0A927YMT5-F1
#
_entry.id   AF-A0A927YMT5-F1
#
_cell.length_a   1.000
_cell.length_b   1.000
_cell.length_c   1.000
_cell.angle_alpha   90.00
_cell.angle_beta   90.00
_cell.angle_gamma   90.00
#
_symmetry.space_group_name_H-M   'P 1'
#
loop_
_entity.id
_entity.type
_entity.pdbx_description
1 polymer ?
#
loop_
_entity_poly.entity_id
_entity_poly.type
_entity_poly.pdbx_seq_one_letter_code
_entity_poly.pdbx_strand_id
1 'polypeptide(L)'
;MHKDTPDYVKRERLSLMYSLCSSEISVTEDIVDRALEIRENSNIRTKDSIHLACAEAAGVDVLLTTDKKFMNNANRIPAKVKVMNPTEWLLEVIS
;
A
#
# COMPACT_ATOMS: atom_id res chain seq x y z
N MET A 1 -23.48 30.04 -2.87
CA MET A 1 -22.01 30.00 -3.02
C MET A 1 -21.47 28.92 -2.08
N HIS A 2 -20.56 28.07 -2.55
CA HIS A 2 -20.01 26.84 -1.93
C HIS A 2 -20.78 25.52 -2.13
N LYS A 3 -20.56 24.85 -3.27
CA LYS A 3 -20.80 23.40 -3.42
C LYS A 3 -19.78 22.62 -4.26
N ASP A 4 -18.74 23.26 -4.82
CA ASP A 4 -17.79 22.58 -5.73
C ASP A 4 -16.36 22.40 -5.16
N THR A 5 -16.10 22.85 -3.94
CA THR A 5 -14.78 22.79 -3.29
C THR A 5 -14.21 21.38 -2.98
N PRO A 6 -15.00 20.30 -2.79
CA PRO A 6 -14.43 18.99 -2.42
C PRO A 6 -13.55 18.35 -3.49
N ASP A 7 -13.88 18.53 -4.77
CA ASP A 7 -13.21 17.81 -5.86
C ASP A 7 -11.91 18.47 -6.30
N TYR A 8 -11.84 19.81 -6.26
CA TYR A 8 -10.61 20.54 -6.57
C TYR A 8 -9.50 20.20 -5.56
N VAL A 9 -9.78 20.29 -4.26
CA VAL A 9 -8.79 20.00 -3.21
C VAL A 9 -8.34 18.54 -3.25
N LYS A 10 -9.24 17.59 -3.55
CA LYS A 10 -8.88 16.18 -3.74
C LYS A 10 -7.96 15.98 -4.94
N ARG A 11 -8.27 16.61 -6.08
CA ARG A 11 -7.44 16.52 -7.30
C ARG A 11 -6.07 17.13 -7.09
N GLU A 12 -5.98 18.27 -6.42
CA GLU A 12 -4.70 18.93 -6.11
C GLU A 12 -3.84 18.08 -5.18
N ARG A 13 -4.44 17.48 -4.13
CA ARG A 13 -3.74 16.54 -3.25
C ARG A 13 -3.24 15.31 -3.99
N LEU A 14 -4.07 14.72 -4.87
CA LEU A 14 -3.66 13.60 -5.71
C LEU A 14 -2.50 14.01 -6.61
N SER A 15 -2.58 15.15 -7.29
CA SER A 15 -1.51 15.68 -8.14
C SER A 15 -0.19 15.84 -7.38
N LEU A 16 -0.24 16.41 -6.17
CA LEU A 16 0.93 16.53 -5.31
C LEU A 16 1.50 15.15 -4.92
N MET A 17 0.66 14.20 -4.53
CA MET A 17 1.11 12.84 -4.22
C MET A 17 1.78 12.18 -5.43
N TYR A 18 1.18 12.29 -6.62
CA TYR A 18 1.76 11.77 -7.86
C TYR A 18 3.10 12.45 -8.20
N SER A 19 3.24 13.76 -7.95
CA SER A 19 4.52 14.46 -8.18
C SER A 19 5.65 14.01 -7.25
N LEU A 20 5.33 13.37 -6.13
CA LEU A 20 6.29 12.84 -5.16
C LEU A 20 6.63 11.36 -5.45
N CYS A 21 5.83 10.68 -6.28
CA CYS A 21 6.07 9.28 -6.65
C CYS A 21 7.31 9.18 -7.54
N SER A 22 8.28 8.36 -7.12
CA SER A 22 9.48 8.08 -7.92
C SER A 22 9.24 7.02 -9.00
N SER A 23 8.23 6.17 -8.80
CA SER A 23 7.85 5.10 -9.72
C SER A 23 6.38 4.72 -9.54
N GLU A 24 5.78 4.14 -10.58
CA GLU A 24 4.43 3.60 -10.57
C GLU A 24 4.47 2.13 -11.00
N ILE A 25 3.59 1.31 -10.43
CA ILE A 25 3.38 -0.08 -10.84
C ILE A 25 1.95 -0.24 -11.36
N SER A 26 1.81 -0.76 -12.57
CA SER A 26 0.51 -1.11 -13.13
C SER A 26 0.02 -2.43 -12.53
N VAL A 27 -1.28 -2.50 -12.21
CA VAL A 27 -1.90 -3.73 -11.71
C VAL A 27 -2.11 -4.69 -12.88
N THR A 28 -1.27 -5.71 -12.99
CA THR A 28 -1.33 -6.78 -14.00
C THR A 28 -2.22 -7.94 -13.54
N GLU A 29 -2.54 -8.87 -14.43
CA GLU A 29 -3.24 -10.12 -14.08
C GLU A 29 -2.49 -10.92 -13.02
N ASP A 30 -1.15 -11.06 -13.13
CA ASP A 30 -0.33 -11.73 -12.12
C ASP A 30 -0.45 -11.10 -10.72
N ILE A 31 -0.55 -9.77 -10.64
CA ILE A 31 -0.75 -9.05 -9.37
C ILE A 31 -2.16 -9.32 -8.84
N VAL A 32 -3.16 -9.40 -9.71
CA VAL A 32 -4.54 -9.73 -9.32
C VAL A 32 -4.61 -11.15 -8.79
N ASP A 33 -4.02 -12.12 -9.48
CA ASP A 33 -3.99 -13.53 -9.05
C ASP A 33 -3.29 -13.66 -7.71
N ARG A 34 -2.15 -12.99 -7.53
CA ARG A 34 -1.46 -12.95 -6.24
C ARG A 34 -2.31 -12.30 -5.14
N ALA A 35 -3.03 -11.23 -5.45
CA ALA A 35 -3.93 -10.58 -4.50
C ALA A 35 -5.12 -11.47 -4.11
N LEU A 36 -5.59 -12.34 -5.01
CA LEU A 36 -6.61 -13.35 -4.73
C LEU A 36 -6.06 -14.42 -3.77
N GLU A 37 -4.88 -14.97 -4.06
CA GLU A 37 -4.21 -15.94 -3.18
C GLU A 37 -4.03 -15.39 -1.75
N ILE A 38 -3.55 -14.14 -1.63
CA ILE A 38 -3.38 -13.47 -0.33
C ILE A 38 -4.72 -13.39 0.40
N ARG A 39 -5.80 -13.03 -0.30
CA ARG A 39 -7.13 -12.88 0.29
C ARG A 39 -7.72 -14.22 0.74
N GLU A 40 -7.50 -15.28 -0.02
CA GLU A 40 -8.03 -16.62 0.29
C GLU A 40 -7.32 -17.26 1.48
N ASN A 41 -6.04 -16.95 1.67
CA ASN A 41 -5.20 -17.55 2.71
C ASN A 41 -4.99 -16.64 3.94
N SER A 42 -5.69 -15.51 4.04
CA SER A 42 -5.50 -14.55 5.14
C SER A 42 -6.75 -13.74 5.47
N ASN A 43 -6.68 -12.93 6.52
CA ASN A 43 -7.73 -11.96 6.89
C ASN A 43 -7.53 -10.58 6.22
N ILE A 44 -6.69 -10.51 5.18
CA ILE A 44 -6.40 -9.27 4.44
C ILE A 44 -7.55 -8.97 3.46
N ARG A 45 -8.02 -7.73 3.45
CA ARG A 45 -9.15 -7.31 2.59
C ARG A 45 -8.69 -7.10 1.15
N THR A 46 -9.64 -7.10 0.21
CA THR A 46 -9.36 -7.00 -1.24
C THR A 46 -8.45 -5.85 -1.63
N LYS A 47 -8.64 -4.63 -1.10
CA LYS A 47 -7.77 -3.50 -1.44
C LYS A 47 -6.36 -3.68 -0.89
N ASP A 48 -6.26 -4.18 0.33
CA ASP A 48 -5.00 -4.40 1.03
C ASP A 48 -4.20 -5.55 0.39
N SER A 49 -4.88 -6.59 -0.10
CA SER A 49 -4.24 -7.70 -0.80
C SER A 49 -3.66 -7.27 -2.15
N ILE A 50 -4.33 -6.34 -2.86
CA ILE A 50 -3.78 -5.72 -4.07
C ILE A 50 -2.56 -4.87 -3.73
N HIS A 51 -2.62 -4.01 -2.69
CA HIS A 51 -1.46 -3.21 -2.30
C HIS A 51 -0.26 -4.08 -1.91
N LEU A 52 -0.49 -5.17 -1.18
CA LEU A 52 0.57 -6.11 -0.82
C LEU A 52 1.14 -6.82 -2.04
N ALA A 53 0.31 -7.32 -2.95
CA ALA A 53 0.75 -7.95 -4.19
C ALA A 53 1.54 -6.99 -5.08
N CYS A 54 1.13 -5.73 -5.20
CA CYS A 54 1.89 -4.69 -5.89
C CYS A 54 3.27 -4.49 -5.26
N ALA A 55 3.35 -4.42 -3.93
CA ALA A 55 4.62 -4.27 -3.23
C ALA A 55 5.54 -5.48 -3.47
N GLU A 56 5.00 -6.70 -3.40
CA GLU A 56 5.73 -7.94 -3.71
C GLU A 56 6.24 -7.96 -5.16
N ALA A 57 5.42 -7.53 -6.12
CA ALA A 57 5.79 -7.48 -7.53
C ALA A 57 6.81 -6.38 -7.86
N ALA A 58 6.72 -5.23 -7.18
CA ALA A 58 7.70 -4.15 -7.32
C ALA A 58 9.04 -4.46 -6.64
N GLY A 59 9.10 -5.51 -5.80
CA GLY A 59 10.33 -5.90 -5.09
C GLY A 59 10.80 -4.84 -4.09
N VAL A 60 9.89 -4.08 -3.50
CA VAL A 60 10.25 -3.06 -2.50
C VAL A 60 10.70 -3.70 -1.19
N ASP A 61 11.62 -3.05 -0.48
CA ASP A 61 12.07 -3.55 0.82
C ASP A 61 10.96 -3.48 1.89
N VAL A 62 10.17 -2.40 1.87
CA VAL A 62 9.17 -2.10 2.89
C VAL A 62 7.92 -1.45 2.28
N LEU A 63 6.74 -1.93 2.69
CA LEU A 63 5.45 -1.30 2.44
C LEU A 63 5.01 -0.53 3.70
N LEU A 64 4.90 0.79 3.58
CA LEU A 64 4.53 1.65 4.71
C LEU A 64 3.01 1.87 4.80
N THR A 65 2.45 1.71 5.99
CA THR A 65 1.03 1.97 6.27
C THR A 65 0.79 2.41 7.70
N THR A 66 -0.24 3.23 7.91
CA THR A 66 -0.71 3.61 9.26
C THR A 66 -1.82 2.68 9.77
N ASP A 67 -2.35 1.78 8.94
CA ASP A 67 -3.38 0.82 9.35
C ASP A 67 -2.75 -0.37 10.09
N LYS A 68 -2.88 -0.35 11.42
CA LYS A 68 -2.38 -1.43 12.29
C LYS A 68 -3.04 -2.79 12.02
N LYS A 69 -4.30 -2.84 11.59
CA LYS A 69 -4.97 -4.12 11.31
C LYS A 69 -4.39 -4.74 10.05
N PHE A 70 -4.17 -3.94 9.01
CA PHE A 70 -3.51 -4.42 7.79
C PHE A 70 -2.09 -4.91 8.09
N MET A 71 -1.29 -4.09 8.78
CA MET A 71 0.08 -4.44 9.17
C MET A 71 0.12 -5.76 9.95
N ASN A 72 -0.73 -5.91 10.98
CA ASN A 72 -0.79 -7.14 11.77
C ASN A 72 -1.21 -8.36 10.96
N ASN A 73 -2.11 -8.22 10.00
CA ASN A 73 -2.54 -9.33 9.15
C ASN A 73 -1.48 -9.69 8.10
N ALA A 74 -0.80 -8.70 7.51
CA ALA A 74 0.29 -8.92 6.57
C ALA A 74 1.48 -9.61 7.23
N ASN A 75 1.84 -9.22 8.45
CA ASN A 75 2.94 -9.83 9.21
C ASN A 75 2.62 -11.25 9.73
N ARG A 76 1.39 -11.75 9.54
CA ARG A 76 0.99 -13.13 9.88
C ARG A 76 1.10 -14.12 8.72
N ILE A 77 1.37 -13.63 7.51
CA ILE A 77 1.57 -14.46 6.32
C ILE A 77 3.02 -14.35 5.87
N PRO A 78 3.55 -15.33 5.11
CA PRO A 78 4.88 -15.27 4.53
C PRO A 78 4.89 -14.32 3.32
N ALA A 79 4.64 -13.03 3.56
CA ALA A 79 4.73 -11.99 2.54
C ALA A 79 6.19 -11.75 2.15
N LYS A 80 6.45 -11.43 0.89
CA LYS A 80 7.80 -11.12 0.39
C LYS A 80 8.30 -9.75 0.81
N VAL A 81 7.42 -8.90 1.34
CA VAL A 81 7.68 -7.51 1.70
C VAL A 81 7.31 -7.26 3.16
N LYS A 82 8.16 -6.53 3.89
CA LYS A 82 7.89 -6.13 5.27
C LYS A 82 6.83 -5.03 5.28
N VAL A 83 5.77 -5.19 6.06
CA VAL A 83 4.75 -4.16 6.24
C VAL A 83 4.97 -3.44 7.57
N MET A 84 5.15 -2.13 7.53
CA MET A 84 5.58 -1.33 8.68
C MET A 84 4.82 -0.02 8.85
N ASN A 85 4.80 0.49 10.08
CA ASN A 85 4.42 1.87 10.33
C ASN A 85 5.55 2.83 9.88
N PRO A 86 5.23 3.97 9.23
CA PRO A 86 6.25 4.96 8.85
C PRO A 86 7.16 5.41 9.99
N THR A 87 6.62 5.58 11.20
CA THR A 87 7.41 6.02 12.36
C THR A 87 8.36 4.91 12.84
N GLU A 88 7.90 3.66 12.83
CA GLU A 88 8.73 2.51 13.20
C GLU A 88 9.86 2.31 12.18
N TRP A 89 9.54 2.40 10.88
CA TRP A 89 10.54 2.33 9.82
C TRP A 89 11.55 3.47 9.90
N LEU A 90 11.09 4.71 10.15
CA LEU A 90 11.99 5.84 10.31
C LEU A 90 12.98 5.61 11.46
N LEU A 91 12.52 5.06 12.59
CA LEU A 91 13.39 4.71 13.71
C LEU A 91 14.43 3.65 13.34
N GLU A 92 14.05 2.62 12.58
CA GLU A 92 14.99 1.59 12.10
C GLU A 92 16.06 2.13 11.13
N VAL A 93 15.72 3.14 10.31
CA VAL A 93 16.64 3.70 9.31
C VAL A 93 17.62 4.71 9.93
N ILE A 94 17.22 5.42 10.99
CA ILE A 94 18.05 6.45 11.62
C ILE A 94 18.84 5.94 12.84
N SER A 95 18.56 4.72 13.32
CA SER A 95 19.26 4.07 14.44
C SER A 95 20.59 3.47 14.00
#